data_AF-A0A9P6I118-F1
#
_entry.id   AF-A0A9P6I118-F1
#
_cell.length_a   1.000
_cell.length_b   1.000
_cell.length_c   1.000
_cell.angle_alpha   90.00
_cell.angle_beta   90.00
_cell.angle_gamma   90.00
#
_symmetry.space_group_name_H-M   'P 1'
#
loop_
_entity.id
_entity.type
_entity.pdbx_description
1 polymer ?
#
loop_
_entity_poly.entity_id
_entity_poly.type
_entity_poly.pdbx_seq_one_letter_code
_entity_poly.pdbx_strand_id
1 'polypeptide(L)'
;MLTNRSGNHQMILRKWYESALFFLNESEFMRRNDIRVVQAIAILGMCFYNFGDSELSCHLWSCAIRIAQALGLDGSHTENACTDMSLEAKRRLWWTLVICEWLAVPYHVPQVEEGDFNVPLPSMDPNSDLPGGIQPVQYHIFMSRTSIVYHRFRSALREGTRAIAEIVRLADDELAEVINTLPEHLQPDGGKNPEIQDLEIAHPWIKWQRFDISLVLLHHRMRINRALQNQWLESPGQYDWARAVCIRSAMDIIWITHNWDQPAAMRRQW
;
A
#
# COMPACT_ATOMS: atom_id res chain seq x y z
N MET A 1 -2.45 -16.41 37.69
CA MET A 1 -3.49 -16.88 36.75
C MET A 1 -3.66 -15.92 35.57
N LEU A 2 -2.58 -15.53 34.86
CA LEU A 2 -2.66 -14.60 33.71
C LEU A 2 -1.80 -14.99 32.50
N THR A 3 -1.28 -16.23 32.45
CA THR A 3 -0.37 -16.70 31.38
C THR A 3 -1.05 -17.54 30.30
N ASN A 4 -2.36 -17.82 30.38
CA ASN A 4 -3.04 -18.76 29.47
C ASN A 4 -3.93 -18.10 28.39
N ARG A 5 -3.94 -16.77 28.26
CA ARG A 5 -4.79 -16.06 27.26
C ARG A 5 -4.10 -15.84 25.91
N SER A 6 -2.77 -15.67 25.89
CA SER A 6 -2.02 -15.39 24.66
C SER A 6 -1.92 -16.60 23.72
N GLY A 7 -1.68 -17.80 24.26
CA GLY A 7 -1.60 -19.04 23.47
C GLY A 7 -2.93 -19.41 22.78
N ASN A 8 -4.06 -19.08 23.40
CA ASN A 8 -5.38 -19.31 22.80
C ASN A 8 -5.63 -18.35 21.62
N HIS A 9 -5.21 -17.09 21.74
CA HIS A 9 -5.42 -16.10 20.68
C HIS A 9 -4.62 -16.42 19.40
N GLN A 10 -3.33 -16.76 19.52
CA GLN A 10 -2.53 -17.17 18.37
C GLN A 10 -3.06 -18.44 17.70
N MET A 11 -3.50 -19.41 18.51
CA MET A 11 -4.13 -20.63 17.98
C MET A 11 -5.42 -20.32 17.22
N ILE A 12 -6.27 -19.42 17.74
CA ILE A 12 -7.49 -19.01 17.07
C ILE A 12 -7.15 -18.31 15.75
N LEU A 13 -6.26 -17.31 15.75
CA LEU A 13 -5.84 -16.60 14.53
C LEU A 13 -5.34 -17.57 13.45
N ARG A 14 -4.52 -18.55 13.85
CA ARG A 14 -4.05 -19.59 12.95
C ARG A 14 -5.19 -20.43 12.37
N LYS A 15 -6.17 -20.84 13.18
CA LYS A 15 -7.34 -21.59 12.70
C LYS A 15 -8.18 -20.79 11.71
N TRP A 16 -8.40 -19.50 11.95
CA TRP A 16 -9.12 -18.63 11.00
C TRP A 16 -8.39 -18.54 9.67
N TYR A 17 -7.07 -18.32 9.72
CA TYR A 17 -6.23 -18.25 8.53
C TYR A 17 -6.22 -19.56 7.73
N GLU A 18 -5.98 -20.70 8.40
CA GLU A 18 -6.00 -22.03 7.77
C GLU A 18 -7.38 -22.37 7.20
N SER A 19 -8.46 -21.99 7.89
CA SER A 19 -9.83 -22.20 7.39
C SER A 19 -10.13 -21.35 6.15
N ALA A 20 -9.66 -20.10 6.12
CA ALA A 20 -9.83 -19.23 4.95
C ALA A 20 -9.10 -19.81 3.72
N LEU A 21 -7.88 -20.31 3.89
CA LEU A 21 -7.14 -21.00 2.83
C LEU A 21 -7.84 -22.27 2.36
N PHE A 22 -8.36 -23.07 3.30
CA PHE A 22 -9.13 -24.27 2.97
C PHE A 22 -10.33 -23.95 2.09
N PHE A 23 -11.19 -23.00 2.50
CA PHE A 23 -12.37 -22.64 1.72
C PHE A 23 -12.02 -21.93 0.40
N LEU A 24 -10.92 -21.19 0.34
CA LEU A 24 -10.41 -20.64 -0.91
C LEU A 24 -10.06 -21.76 -1.89
N ASN A 25 -9.36 -22.80 -1.45
CA ASN A 25 -9.03 -23.95 -2.28
C ASN A 25 -10.28 -24.72 -2.75
N GLU A 26 -11.21 -25.01 -1.83
CA GLU A 26 -12.48 -25.70 -2.14
C GLU A 26 -13.38 -24.94 -3.12
N SER A 27 -13.16 -23.63 -3.29
CA SER A 27 -13.89 -22.83 -4.29
C SER A 27 -13.46 -23.12 -5.75
N GLU A 28 -12.39 -23.90 -5.96
CA GLU A 28 -11.80 -24.17 -7.27
C GLU A 28 -11.45 -22.86 -8.02
N PHE A 29 -10.92 -21.87 -7.29
CA PHE A 29 -10.68 -20.51 -7.78
C PHE A 29 -9.77 -20.42 -9.01
N MET A 30 -8.90 -21.43 -9.24
CA MET A 30 -8.07 -21.51 -10.44
C MET A 30 -8.85 -21.92 -11.70
N ARG A 31 -10.06 -22.46 -11.55
CA ARG A 31 -10.95 -22.87 -12.65
C ARG A 31 -12.10 -21.91 -12.85
N ARG A 32 -12.46 -21.12 -11.84
CA ARG A 32 -13.63 -20.25 -11.83
C ARG A 32 -13.24 -18.86 -11.35
N ASN A 33 -13.42 -17.89 -12.24
CA ASN A 33 -13.20 -16.49 -11.92
C ASN A 33 -14.37 -15.97 -11.09
N ASP A 34 -14.09 -15.53 -9.86
CA ASP A 34 -15.08 -14.97 -8.95
C ASP A 34 -14.50 -13.77 -8.21
N ILE A 35 -15.27 -12.69 -8.11
CA ILE A 35 -14.84 -11.46 -7.47
C ILE A 35 -14.52 -11.65 -5.97
N ARG A 36 -15.23 -12.59 -5.32
CA ARG A 36 -15.04 -12.90 -3.89
C ARG A 36 -13.69 -13.55 -3.63
N VAL A 37 -13.14 -14.28 -4.60
CA VAL A 37 -11.77 -14.82 -4.52
C VAL A 37 -10.77 -13.68 -4.50
N VAL A 38 -10.93 -12.68 -5.37
CA VAL A 38 -10.05 -11.51 -5.43
C VAL A 38 -10.10 -10.75 -4.10
N GLN A 39 -11.30 -10.52 -3.56
CA GLN A 39 -11.48 -9.89 -2.25
C GLN A 39 -10.84 -10.70 -1.11
N ALA A 40 -11.04 -12.02 -1.09
CA ALA A 40 -10.48 -12.90 -0.07
C ALA A 40 -8.94 -12.88 -0.09
N ILE A 41 -8.33 -12.97 -1.27
CA ILE A 41 -6.87 -12.91 -1.42
C ILE A 41 -6.34 -11.53 -1.01
N ALA A 42 -7.00 -10.44 -1.40
CA ALA A 42 -6.62 -9.09 -0.99
C ALA A 42 -6.61 -8.91 0.54
N ILE A 43 -7.61 -9.48 1.23
CA ILE A 43 -7.69 -9.47 2.70
C ILE A 43 -6.59 -10.35 3.31
N LEU A 44 -6.38 -11.56 2.77
CA LEU A 44 -5.32 -12.47 3.23
C LEU A 44 -3.90 -11.91 3.00
N GLY A 45 -3.74 -10.98 2.05
CA GLY A 45 -2.52 -10.20 1.82
C GLY A 45 -1.91 -9.63 3.11
N MET A 46 -2.77 -9.11 3.99
CA MET A 46 -2.37 -8.54 5.29
C MET A 46 -1.93 -9.61 6.31
N CYS A 47 -2.20 -10.89 6.04
CA CYS A 47 -1.95 -12.00 6.96
C CYS A 47 -0.74 -12.85 6.57
N PHE A 48 -0.42 -13.03 5.28
CA PHE A 48 0.61 -13.97 4.83
C PHE A 48 1.95 -13.80 5.54
N TYR A 49 2.46 -12.57 5.62
CA TYR A 49 3.73 -12.27 6.28
C TYR A 49 3.70 -12.53 7.80
N ASN A 50 2.53 -12.43 8.43
CA ASN A 50 2.37 -12.72 9.85
C ASN A 50 2.40 -14.24 10.14
N PHE A 51 2.08 -15.08 9.16
CA PHE A 51 2.12 -16.54 9.27
C PHE A 51 3.33 -17.20 8.60
N GLY A 52 4.19 -16.42 7.93
CA GLY A 52 5.41 -16.93 7.28
C GLY A 52 5.19 -17.48 5.86
N ASP A 53 4.04 -17.21 5.26
CA ASP A 53 3.60 -17.75 3.97
C ASP A 53 3.89 -16.81 2.79
N SER A 54 5.10 -16.23 2.75
CA SER A 54 5.46 -15.26 1.71
C SER A 54 5.45 -15.86 0.31
N GLU A 55 5.85 -17.12 0.15
CA GLU A 55 5.80 -17.81 -1.15
C GLU A 55 4.36 -18.03 -1.61
N LEU A 56 3.48 -18.48 -0.71
CA LEU A 56 2.06 -18.65 -1.01
C LEU A 56 1.41 -17.31 -1.38
N SER A 57 1.78 -16.24 -0.67
CA SER A 57 1.36 -14.86 -0.98
C SER A 57 1.60 -14.51 -2.44
N CYS A 58 2.82 -14.71 -2.95
CA CYS A 58 3.17 -14.39 -4.34
C CYS A 58 2.28 -15.16 -5.35
N HIS A 59 2.04 -16.45 -5.11
CA HIS A 59 1.21 -17.27 -5.99
C HIS A 59 -0.26 -16.82 -5.96
N LEU A 60 -0.82 -16.62 -4.76
CA LEU A 60 -2.21 -16.19 -4.62
C LEU A 60 -2.42 -14.78 -5.17
N TRP A 61 -1.48 -13.86 -4.95
CA TRP A 61 -1.55 -12.51 -5.52
C TRP A 61 -1.56 -12.56 -7.05
N SER A 62 -0.70 -13.40 -7.64
CA SER A 62 -0.68 -13.64 -9.09
C SER A 62 -2.02 -14.16 -9.62
N CYS A 63 -2.65 -15.08 -8.88
CA CYS A 63 -3.99 -15.56 -9.21
C CYS A 63 -5.03 -14.45 -9.08
N ALA A 64 -4.98 -13.64 -8.03
CA ALA A 64 -5.93 -12.54 -7.82
C ALA A 64 -5.87 -11.51 -8.96
N ILE A 65 -4.66 -11.11 -9.40
CA ILE A 65 -4.48 -10.21 -10.54
C ILE A 65 -5.09 -10.81 -11.81
N ARG A 66 -4.77 -12.07 -12.13
CA ARG A 66 -5.30 -12.75 -13.34
C ARG A 66 -6.81 -12.88 -13.31
N ILE A 67 -7.39 -13.24 -12.16
CA ILE A 67 -8.84 -13.35 -12.00
C ILE A 67 -9.49 -11.98 -12.13
N ALA A 68 -8.89 -10.93 -11.54
CA ALA A 68 -9.39 -9.56 -11.65
C ALA A 68 -9.40 -9.07 -13.11
N GLN A 69 -8.33 -9.32 -13.88
CA GLN A 69 -8.27 -9.02 -15.31
C GLN A 69 -9.34 -9.80 -16.11
N ALA A 70 -9.50 -11.09 -15.83
CA ALA A 70 -10.52 -11.91 -16.49
C ALA A 70 -11.97 -11.46 -16.17
N LEU A 71 -12.17 -10.75 -15.06
CA LEU A 71 -13.43 -10.12 -14.66
C LEU A 71 -13.57 -8.67 -15.13
N GLY A 72 -12.58 -8.14 -15.86
CA GLY A 72 -12.56 -6.79 -16.42
C GLY A 72 -12.33 -5.67 -15.41
N LEU A 73 -11.70 -5.96 -14.25
CA LEU A 73 -11.42 -4.95 -13.22
C LEU A 73 -10.35 -3.95 -13.63
N ASP A 74 -9.45 -4.35 -14.53
CA ASP A 74 -8.39 -3.56 -15.14
C ASP A 74 -8.89 -2.58 -16.22
N GLY A 75 -10.21 -2.54 -16.46
CA GLY A 75 -10.82 -1.76 -17.52
C GLY A 75 -10.79 -2.46 -18.88
N SER A 76 -10.25 -3.68 -18.96
CA SER A 76 -10.45 -4.56 -20.12
C SER A 76 -11.87 -5.14 -20.10
N HIS A 77 -12.42 -5.49 -21.27
CA HIS A 77 -13.65 -6.29 -21.40
C HIS A 77 -14.88 -5.79 -20.61
N THR A 78 -15.39 -4.59 -20.92
CA THR A 78 -16.59 -4.00 -20.30
C THR A 78 -17.87 -4.84 -20.47
N GLU A 79 -17.91 -5.75 -21.44
CA GLU A 79 -19.06 -6.61 -21.74
C GLU A 79 -19.28 -7.73 -20.71
N ASN A 80 -18.23 -8.14 -19.98
CA ASN A 80 -18.29 -9.19 -18.94
C ASN A 80 -18.09 -8.62 -17.52
N ALA A 81 -18.26 -7.30 -17.35
CA ALA A 81 -17.98 -6.63 -16.10
C ALA A 81 -18.87 -7.16 -14.96
N CYS A 82 -18.24 -7.71 -13.91
CA CYS A 82 -18.91 -8.23 -12.71
C CYS A 82 -20.03 -7.30 -12.20
N THR A 83 -21.30 -7.71 -12.18
CA THR A 83 -22.42 -6.82 -11.79
C THR A 83 -22.58 -6.65 -10.28
N ASP A 84 -21.90 -7.48 -9.49
CA ASP A 84 -22.16 -7.62 -8.05
C ASP A 84 -21.49 -6.53 -7.19
N MET A 85 -20.75 -5.61 -7.83
CA MET A 85 -20.05 -4.51 -7.15
C MET A 85 -20.28 -3.18 -7.87
N SER A 86 -20.36 -2.10 -7.09
CA SER A 86 -20.36 -0.75 -7.64
C SER A 86 -19.03 -0.48 -8.37
N LEU A 87 -19.07 0.44 -9.34
CA LEU A 87 -17.90 0.83 -10.11
C LEU A 87 -16.74 1.29 -9.21
N GLU A 88 -17.04 2.10 -8.19
CA GLU A 88 -16.03 2.55 -7.23
C GLU A 88 -15.44 1.42 -6.40
N ALA A 89 -16.24 0.42 -6.01
CA ALA A 89 -15.73 -0.72 -5.27
C ALA A 89 -14.78 -1.56 -6.14
N LYS A 90 -15.05 -1.70 -7.45
CA LYS A 90 -14.14 -2.35 -8.40
C LYS A 90 -12.83 -1.59 -8.57
N ARG A 91 -12.89 -0.26 -8.74
CA ARG A 91 -11.71 0.62 -8.85
C ARG A 91 -10.83 0.47 -7.61
N ARG A 92 -11.42 0.52 -6.42
CA ARG A 92 -10.69 0.35 -5.15
C ARG A 92 -10.05 -1.03 -5.06
N LEU A 93 -10.76 -2.09 -5.44
CA LEU A 93 -10.21 -3.45 -5.41
C LEU A 93 -9.04 -3.61 -6.38
N TRP A 94 -9.18 -3.12 -7.62
CA TRP A 94 -8.09 -3.12 -8.60
C TRP A 94 -6.87 -2.36 -8.09
N TRP A 95 -7.06 -1.12 -7.64
CA TRP A 95 -5.97 -0.31 -7.12
C TRP A 95 -5.35 -0.89 -5.85
N THR A 96 -6.08 -1.63 -5.01
CA THR A 96 -5.47 -2.41 -3.91
C THR A 96 -4.47 -3.44 -4.45
N LEU A 97 -4.83 -4.19 -5.50
CA LEU A 97 -3.92 -5.16 -6.13
C LEU A 97 -2.66 -4.48 -6.67
N VAL A 98 -2.85 -3.36 -7.38
CA VAL A 98 -1.76 -2.55 -7.96
C VAL A 98 -0.85 -1.98 -6.87
N ILE A 99 -1.41 -1.39 -5.81
CA ILE A 99 -0.64 -0.81 -4.70
C ILE A 99 0.28 -1.87 -4.09
N CYS A 100 -0.25 -3.04 -3.71
CA CYS A 100 0.57 -4.06 -3.06
C CYS A 100 1.60 -4.66 -4.01
N GLU A 101 1.26 -4.83 -5.29
CA GLU A 101 2.18 -5.33 -6.32
C GLU A 101 3.34 -4.36 -6.54
N TRP A 102 3.05 -3.06 -6.65
CA TRP A 102 4.06 -2.04 -6.97
C TRP A 102 4.88 -1.59 -5.76
N LEU A 103 4.32 -1.67 -4.55
CA LEU A 103 5.00 -1.33 -3.30
C LEU A 103 5.58 -2.55 -2.56
N ALA A 104 5.57 -3.74 -3.18
CA ALA A 104 6.02 -4.99 -2.55
C ALA A 104 7.43 -4.91 -1.94
N VAL A 105 7.57 -5.51 -0.75
CA VAL A 105 8.84 -5.65 -0.02
C VAL A 105 9.06 -7.13 0.35
N PRO A 106 10.15 -7.79 -0.10
CA PRO A 106 11.18 -7.26 -0.99
C PRO A 106 10.63 -7.01 -2.40
N TYR A 107 11.29 -6.12 -3.14
CA TYR A 107 10.92 -5.81 -4.51
C TYR A 107 11.06 -7.04 -5.43
N HIS A 108 10.07 -7.25 -6.28
CA HIS A 108 10.14 -8.08 -7.48
C HIS A 108 9.71 -7.27 -8.71
N VAL A 109 9.97 -7.79 -9.91
CA VAL A 109 9.44 -7.20 -11.14
C VAL A 109 7.91 -7.35 -11.10
N PRO A 110 7.13 -6.26 -11.26
CA PRO A 110 5.68 -6.32 -11.27
C PRO A 110 5.13 -7.18 -12.40
N GLN A 111 3.98 -7.81 -12.18
CA GLN A 111 3.24 -8.55 -13.19
C GLN A 111 2.36 -7.67 -14.09
N VAL A 112 2.11 -6.44 -13.64
CA VAL A 112 1.28 -5.44 -14.32
C VAL A 112 2.08 -4.15 -14.38
N GLU A 113 2.27 -3.63 -15.57
CA GLU A 113 2.86 -2.33 -15.85
C GLU A 113 1.76 -1.26 -15.97
N GLU A 114 2.12 0.02 -15.85
CA GLU A 114 1.15 1.13 -15.92
C GLU A 114 0.33 1.15 -17.22
N GLY A 115 0.90 0.68 -18.33
CA GLY A 115 0.23 0.62 -19.63
C GLY A 115 -0.73 -0.56 -19.83
N ASP A 116 -0.78 -1.52 -18.91
CA ASP A 116 -1.55 -2.76 -19.07
C ASP A 116 -3.04 -2.60 -18.71
N PHE A 117 -3.43 -1.48 -18.09
CA PHE A 117 -4.79 -1.26 -17.60
C PHE A 117 -5.25 0.19 -17.78
N ASN A 118 -6.56 0.40 -17.76
CA ASN A 118 -7.17 1.74 -17.87
C ASN A 118 -8.23 1.95 -16.79
N VAL A 119 -7.76 2.10 -15.55
CA VAL A 119 -8.61 2.28 -14.37
C VAL A 119 -8.27 3.63 -13.73
N PRO A 120 -9.19 4.60 -13.71
CA PRO A 120 -8.94 5.87 -13.04
C PRO A 120 -8.78 5.64 -11.53
N LEU A 121 -8.10 6.57 -10.85
CA LEU A 121 -8.04 6.57 -9.39
C LEU A 121 -9.46 6.58 -8.80
N PRO A 122 -9.67 5.94 -7.62
CA PRO A 122 -10.96 5.98 -6.94
C PRO A 122 -11.42 7.42 -6.67
N SER A 123 -12.73 7.64 -6.63
CA SER A 123 -13.30 8.95 -6.30
C SER A 123 -13.89 9.00 -4.89
N MET A 124 -13.92 10.21 -4.34
CA MET A 124 -14.67 10.53 -3.13
C MET A 124 -16.17 10.47 -3.40
N ASP A 125 -16.94 10.08 -2.40
CA ASP A 125 -18.39 10.20 -2.43
C ASP A 125 -18.79 11.65 -2.12
N PRO A 126 -19.47 12.36 -3.03
CA PRO A 126 -19.93 13.72 -2.78
C PRO A 126 -20.97 13.82 -1.65
N ASN A 127 -21.64 12.71 -1.31
CA ASN A 127 -22.68 12.66 -0.29
C ASN A 127 -22.16 12.12 1.05
N SER A 128 -20.85 12.15 1.30
CA SER A 128 -20.28 11.69 2.56
C SER A 128 -20.73 12.55 3.75
N ASP A 129 -21.30 11.90 4.76
CA ASP A 129 -21.79 12.55 5.98
C ASP A 129 -20.68 12.90 7.00
N LEU A 130 -19.43 12.47 6.75
CA LEU A 130 -18.32 12.73 7.67
C LEU A 130 -17.89 14.21 7.65
N PRO A 131 -17.73 14.85 8.82
CA PRO A 131 -17.26 16.23 8.93
C PRO A 131 -15.94 16.47 8.19
N GLY A 132 -15.80 17.65 7.59
CA GLY A 132 -14.61 18.03 6.83
C GLY A 132 -14.40 17.25 5.52
N GLY A 133 -15.40 16.46 5.08
CA GLY A 133 -15.30 15.63 3.87
C GLY A 133 -14.27 14.52 3.97
N ILE A 134 -13.86 14.16 5.20
CA ILE A 134 -12.86 13.12 5.46
C ILE A 134 -13.43 11.76 5.09
N GLN A 135 -12.73 11.03 4.21
CA GLN A 135 -13.17 9.73 3.73
C GLN A 135 -12.01 8.72 3.64
N PRO A 136 -12.23 7.44 3.99
CA PRO A 136 -11.20 6.41 3.90
C PRO A 136 -10.58 6.27 2.50
N VAL A 137 -11.30 6.63 1.44
CA VAL A 137 -10.83 6.57 0.04
C VAL A 137 -9.70 7.55 -0.24
N GLN A 138 -9.58 8.66 0.52
CA GLN A 138 -8.49 9.61 0.33
C GLN A 138 -7.14 8.94 0.56
N TYR A 139 -6.98 8.20 1.66
CA TYR A 139 -5.78 7.38 1.90
C TYR A 139 -5.47 6.48 0.70
N HIS A 140 -6.47 5.79 0.15
CA HIS A 140 -6.30 4.86 -0.98
C HIS A 140 -5.84 5.58 -2.26
N ILE A 141 -6.36 6.78 -2.52
CA ILE A 141 -5.92 7.65 -3.63
C ILE A 141 -4.44 8.02 -3.47
N PHE A 142 -4.00 8.42 -2.28
CA PHE A 142 -2.60 8.80 -2.07
C PHE A 142 -1.65 7.60 -2.05
N MET A 143 -2.09 6.43 -1.57
CA MET A 143 -1.34 5.17 -1.72
C MET A 143 -1.18 4.80 -3.20
N SER A 144 -2.24 4.93 -4.00
CA SER A 144 -2.20 4.72 -5.45
C SER A 144 -1.21 5.66 -6.14
N ARG A 145 -1.28 6.98 -5.83
CA ARG A 145 -0.31 7.96 -6.33
C ARG A 145 1.13 7.63 -5.96
N THR A 146 1.36 7.23 -4.70
CA THR A 146 2.69 6.81 -4.22
C THR A 146 3.19 5.57 -4.98
N SER A 147 2.31 4.60 -5.23
CA SER A 147 2.65 3.40 -5.99
C SER A 147 3.06 3.71 -7.43
N ILE A 148 2.39 4.65 -8.10
CA ILE A 148 2.75 5.12 -9.45
C ILE A 148 4.17 5.69 -9.46
N VAL A 149 4.49 6.60 -8.54
CA VAL A 149 5.83 7.23 -8.46
C VAL A 149 6.91 6.16 -8.26
N TYR A 150 6.71 5.24 -7.32
CA TYR A 150 7.70 4.22 -7.03
C TYR A 150 7.82 3.19 -8.17
N HIS A 151 6.72 2.83 -8.83
CA HIS A 151 6.72 1.95 -10.00
C HIS A 151 7.53 2.56 -11.16
N ARG A 152 7.25 3.81 -11.53
CA ARG A 152 7.98 4.54 -12.57
C ARG A 152 9.47 4.67 -12.26
N PHE A 153 9.81 4.96 -11.00
CA PHE A 153 11.18 4.96 -10.52
C PHE A 153 11.88 3.61 -10.75
N ARG A 154 11.22 2.49 -10.38
CA ARG A 154 11.78 1.14 -10.56
C ARG A 154 11.87 0.75 -12.05
N SER A 155 10.91 1.16 -12.88
CA SER A 155 10.98 0.95 -14.34
C SER A 155 12.15 1.69 -14.96
N ALA A 156 12.28 2.99 -14.68
CA ALA A 156 13.37 3.81 -15.23
C ALA A 156 14.76 3.29 -14.83
N LEU A 157 14.93 2.81 -13.59
CA LEU A 157 16.18 2.16 -13.17
C LEU A 157 16.48 0.86 -13.94
N ARG A 158 15.45 0.08 -14.28
CA ARG A 158 15.58 -1.17 -15.04
C ARG A 158 15.88 -0.91 -16.52
N GLU A 159 15.24 0.09 -17.11
CA GLU A 159 15.48 0.51 -18.49
C GLU A 159 16.92 1.01 -18.69
N GLY A 160 17.49 1.69 -17.69
CA GLY A 160 18.90 2.11 -17.68
C GLY A 160 19.25 3.18 -18.72
N THR A 161 18.24 3.87 -19.27
CA THR A 161 18.42 4.87 -20.33
C THR A 161 18.82 6.26 -19.82
N ARG A 162 18.55 6.55 -18.54
CA ARG A 162 18.83 7.84 -17.88
C ARG A 162 19.84 7.68 -16.75
N ALA A 163 20.52 8.77 -16.38
CA ALA A 163 21.41 8.76 -15.23
C ALA A 163 20.63 8.51 -13.93
N ILE A 164 21.17 7.69 -13.02
CA ILE A 164 20.50 7.35 -11.75
C ILE A 164 20.14 8.60 -10.95
N ALA A 165 21.01 9.61 -10.94
CA ALA A 165 20.76 10.87 -10.24
C ALA A 165 19.58 11.68 -10.82
N GLU A 166 19.33 11.58 -12.12
CA GLU A 166 18.17 12.17 -12.76
C GLU A 166 16.90 11.41 -12.38
N ILE A 167 16.94 10.08 -12.45
CA ILE A 167 15.82 9.21 -12.07
C ILE A 167 15.40 9.44 -10.61
N VAL A 168 16.38 9.51 -9.69
CA VAL A 168 16.14 9.73 -8.26
C VAL A 168 15.54 11.11 -8.00
N ARG A 169 16.04 12.16 -8.66
CA ARG A 169 15.52 13.52 -8.50
C ARG A 169 14.08 13.64 -8.99
N LEU A 170 13.78 13.13 -10.18
CA LEU A 170 12.41 13.12 -10.71
C LEU A 170 11.45 12.39 -9.77
N ALA A 171 11.84 11.21 -9.26
CA ALA A 171 11.02 10.45 -8.34
C ALA A 171 10.85 11.12 -6.96
N ASP A 172 11.89 11.76 -6.42
CA ASP A 172 11.78 12.51 -5.16
C ASP A 172 10.89 13.75 -5.31
N ASP A 173 10.99 14.46 -6.45
CA ASP A 173 10.15 15.63 -6.76
C ASP A 173 8.67 15.21 -6.89
N GLU A 174 8.37 14.13 -7.62
CA GLU A 174 7.00 13.59 -7.74
C GLU A 174 6.46 13.12 -6.37
N LEU A 175 7.28 12.46 -5.56
CA LEU A 175 6.87 12.00 -4.23
C LEU A 175 6.67 13.18 -3.27
N ALA A 176 7.50 14.23 -3.36
CA ALA A 176 7.33 15.46 -2.60
C ALA A 176 6.01 16.15 -2.96
N GLU A 177 5.59 16.13 -4.22
CA GLU A 177 4.28 16.65 -4.64
C GLU A 177 3.12 15.84 -4.06
N VAL A 178 3.24 14.51 -4.00
CA VAL A 178 2.26 13.66 -3.29
C VAL A 178 2.16 14.06 -1.81
N ILE A 179 3.29 14.26 -1.14
CA ILE A 179 3.35 14.67 0.28
C ILE A 179 2.73 16.06 0.48
N ASN A 180 3.09 17.04 -0.34
CA ASN A 180 2.64 18.43 -0.20
C ASN A 180 1.14 18.61 -0.44
N THR A 181 0.51 17.68 -1.17
CA THR A 181 -0.92 17.70 -1.47
C THR A 181 -1.77 16.86 -0.52
N LEU A 182 -1.19 16.25 0.52
CA LEU A 182 -1.94 15.47 1.51
C LEU A 182 -3.02 16.33 2.22
N PRO A 183 -4.24 15.82 2.39
CA PRO A 183 -5.25 16.48 3.21
C PRO A 183 -4.80 16.47 4.68
N GLU A 184 -5.26 17.47 5.44
CA GLU A 184 -4.81 17.75 6.81
C GLU A 184 -4.80 16.50 7.71
N HIS A 185 -5.87 15.70 7.69
CA HIS A 185 -5.97 14.48 8.52
C HIS A 185 -4.94 13.39 8.20
N LEU A 186 -4.38 13.37 6.99
CA LEU A 186 -3.31 12.43 6.57
C LEU A 186 -1.90 13.02 6.71
N GLN A 187 -1.76 14.33 6.95
CA GLN A 187 -0.46 14.93 7.20
C GLN A 187 0.08 14.47 8.56
N PRO A 188 1.40 14.27 8.73
CA PRO A 188 1.98 13.81 9.99
C PRO A 188 1.57 14.63 11.21
N ASP A 189 1.41 15.95 11.04
CA ASP A 189 1.03 16.88 12.09
C ASP A 189 -0.49 17.07 12.26
N GLY A 190 -1.31 16.46 11.40
CA GLY A 190 -2.78 16.61 11.41
C GLY A 190 -3.43 16.21 12.73
N GLY A 191 -2.82 15.27 13.47
CA GLY A 191 -3.30 14.83 14.78
C GLY A 191 -3.16 15.86 15.89
N LYS A 192 -2.58 17.04 15.63
CA LYS A 192 -2.49 18.15 16.60
C LYS A 192 -3.73 19.04 16.60
N ASN A 193 -4.56 18.98 15.55
CA ASN A 193 -5.81 19.72 15.47
C ASN A 193 -6.87 19.08 16.39
N PRO A 194 -7.45 19.82 17.36
CA PRO A 194 -8.48 19.29 18.27
C PRO A 194 -9.69 18.67 17.55
N GLU A 195 -10.14 19.25 16.43
CA GLU A 195 -11.29 18.73 15.68
C GLU A 195 -10.99 17.35 15.08
N ILE A 196 -9.76 17.15 14.59
CA ILE A 196 -9.30 15.88 14.06
C ILE A 196 -9.13 14.85 15.20
N GLN A 197 -8.66 15.28 16.39
CA GLN A 197 -8.56 14.40 17.55
C GLN A 197 -9.93 13.84 17.99
N ASP A 198 -10.95 14.69 18.02
CA ASP A 198 -12.32 14.26 18.35
C ASP A 198 -12.84 13.25 17.31
N LEU A 199 -12.56 13.49 16.02
CA LEU A 199 -12.89 12.55 14.96
C LEU A 199 -12.13 11.24 15.06
N GLU A 200 -10.86 11.24 15.49
CA GLU A 200 -10.08 10.02 15.68
C GLU A 200 -10.64 9.11 16.79
N ILE A 201 -11.24 9.70 17.82
CA ILE A 201 -11.91 8.93 18.88
C ILE A 201 -13.13 8.20 18.31
N ALA A 202 -13.93 8.89 17.49
CA ALA A 202 -15.09 8.30 16.83
C ALA A 202 -14.72 7.33 15.70
N HIS A 203 -13.61 7.60 15.01
CA HIS A 203 -13.16 6.94 13.80
C HIS A 203 -11.65 6.61 13.87
N PRO A 204 -11.25 5.54 14.60
CA PRO A 204 -9.84 5.21 14.82
C PRO A 204 -9.03 4.94 13.54
N TRP A 205 -9.70 4.61 12.44
CA TRP A 205 -9.07 4.41 11.14
C TRP A 205 -8.41 5.69 10.60
N ILE A 206 -8.85 6.89 10.98
CA ILE A 206 -8.25 8.17 10.56
C ILE A 206 -6.80 8.22 11.04
N LYS A 207 -6.60 7.99 12.35
CA LYS A 207 -5.28 7.94 12.97
C LYS A 207 -4.44 6.84 12.33
N TRP A 208 -5.01 5.66 12.13
CA TRP A 208 -4.30 4.53 11.53
C TRP A 208 -3.80 4.86 10.11
N GLN A 209 -4.66 5.40 9.25
CA GLN A 209 -4.31 5.78 7.88
C GLN A 209 -3.23 6.87 7.83
N ARG A 210 -3.31 7.89 8.69
CA ARG A 210 -2.29 8.94 8.79
C ARG A 210 -0.90 8.37 9.06
N PHE A 211 -0.80 7.42 9.99
CA PHE A 211 0.49 6.87 10.37
C PHE A 211 1.02 5.89 9.34
N ASP A 212 0.16 5.02 8.82
CA ASP A 212 0.53 4.08 7.77
C ASP A 212 1.08 4.83 6.54
N ILE A 213 0.35 5.82 6.04
CA ILE A 213 0.79 6.58 4.86
C ILE A 213 2.08 7.36 5.13
N SER A 214 2.25 7.92 6.34
CA SER A 214 3.49 8.60 6.73
C SER A 214 4.69 7.65 6.67
N LEU A 215 4.54 6.42 7.18
CA LEU A 215 5.60 5.41 7.13
C LEU A 215 5.90 4.98 5.69
N VAL A 216 4.88 4.73 4.88
CA VAL A 216 5.02 4.36 3.47
C VAL A 216 5.75 5.45 2.69
N LEU A 217 5.32 6.71 2.79
CA LEU A 217 5.94 7.83 2.10
C LEU A 217 7.40 8.01 2.50
N LEU A 218 7.71 7.99 3.80
CA LEU A 218 9.09 8.10 4.29
C LEU A 218 9.94 6.90 3.85
N HIS A 219 9.38 5.69 3.87
CA HIS A 219 10.07 4.47 3.45
C HIS A 219 10.46 4.56 1.97
N HIS A 220 9.52 4.90 1.09
CA HIS A 220 9.80 5.00 -0.33
C HIS A 220 10.69 6.20 -0.65
N ARG A 221 10.56 7.33 0.05
CA ARG A 221 11.48 8.46 -0.09
C ARG A 221 12.90 8.10 0.29
N MET A 222 13.08 7.37 1.40
CA MET A 222 14.38 6.81 1.80
C MET A 222 14.92 5.86 0.73
N ARG A 223 14.11 4.94 0.20
CA ARG A 223 14.52 3.94 -0.81
C ARG A 223 14.93 4.58 -2.13
N ILE A 224 14.17 5.58 -2.60
CA ILE A 224 14.47 6.35 -3.82
C ILE A 224 15.83 7.01 -3.68
N ASN A 225 16.03 7.81 -2.63
CA ASN A 225 17.28 8.52 -2.43
C ASN A 225 18.45 7.55 -2.19
N ARG A 226 18.25 6.43 -1.49
CA ARG A 226 19.26 5.40 -1.27
C ARG A 226 19.78 4.75 -2.56
N ALA A 227 19.10 4.86 -3.69
CA ALA A 227 19.65 4.39 -4.96
C ALA A 227 20.93 5.13 -5.39
N LEU A 228 21.20 6.31 -4.81
CA LEU A 228 22.46 7.04 -5.00
C LEU A 228 23.58 6.65 -4.02
N GLN A 229 23.39 5.56 -3.25
CA GLN A 229 24.32 5.20 -2.17
C GLN A 229 25.76 5.00 -2.65
N ASN A 230 25.94 4.34 -3.79
CA ASN A 230 27.29 4.10 -4.30
C ASN A 230 27.92 5.42 -4.79
N GLN A 231 27.15 6.26 -5.47
CA GLN A 231 27.61 7.52 -6.05
C GLN A 231 28.07 8.53 -4.99
N TRP A 232 27.35 8.63 -3.86
CA TRP A 232 27.76 9.55 -2.78
C TRP A 232 28.90 9.00 -1.91
N LEU A 233 29.15 7.68 -1.93
CA LEU A 233 30.32 7.09 -1.29
C LEU A 233 31.58 7.30 -2.14
N GLU A 234 31.45 7.23 -3.46
CA GLU A 234 32.53 7.45 -4.42
C GLU A 234 32.88 8.92 -4.59
N SER A 235 31.87 9.81 -4.58
CA SER A 235 32.04 11.27 -4.75
C SER A 235 31.35 12.05 -3.62
N PRO A 236 31.96 12.12 -2.43
CA PRO A 236 31.42 12.88 -1.30
C PRO A 236 31.18 14.36 -1.67
N GLY A 237 30.07 14.95 -1.20
CA GLY A 237 29.70 16.35 -1.47
C GLY A 237 28.76 16.54 -2.68
N GLN A 238 28.90 15.75 -3.74
CA GLN A 238 28.08 15.93 -4.96
C GLN A 238 26.60 15.54 -4.76
N TYR A 239 26.34 14.57 -3.89
CA TYR A 239 25.02 13.96 -3.67
C TYR A 239 24.56 14.08 -2.20
N ASP A 240 25.09 15.06 -1.48
CA ASP A 240 24.76 15.28 -0.07
C ASP A 240 23.27 15.55 0.17
N TRP A 241 22.58 16.14 -0.82
CA TRP A 241 21.14 16.33 -0.80
C TRP A 241 20.39 14.99 -0.65
N ALA A 242 20.73 13.99 -1.47
CA ALA A 242 20.07 12.69 -1.47
C ALA A 242 20.38 11.92 -0.18
N ARG A 243 21.64 12.00 0.26
CA ARG A 243 22.07 11.43 1.54
C ARG A 243 21.33 12.06 2.72
N ALA A 244 21.18 13.39 2.74
CA ALA A 244 20.47 14.10 3.79
C ALA A 244 18.99 13.70 3.85
N VAL A 245 18.30 13.64 2.71
CA VAL A 245 16.90 13.18 2.63
C VAL A 245 16.79 11.73 3.12
N CYS A 246 17.66 10.83 2.65
CA CYS A 246 17.67 9.43 3.07
C CYS A 246 17.83 9.27 4.58
N ILE A 247 18.80 9.97 5.19
CA ILE A 247 19.04 9.92 6.64
C ILE A 247 17.87 10.53 7.39
N ARG A 248 17.33 11.66 6.93
CA ARG A 248 16.21 12.33 7.57
C ARG A 248 14.97 11.43 7.58
N SER A 249 14.61 10.84 6.43
CA SER A 249 13.50 9.91 6.33
C SER A 249 13.68 8.69 7.24
N ALA A 250 14.90 8.13 7.34
CA ALA A 250 15.18 7.03 8.27
C ALA A 250 14.97 7.43 9.74
N MET A 251 15.45 8.61 10.12
CA MET A 251 15.27 9.14 11.48
C MET A 251 13.80 9.40 11.81
N ASP A 252 13.03 9.94 10.85
CA ASP A 252 11.61 10.19 11.02
C ASP A 252 10.81 8.86 11.14
N ILE A 253 11.16 7.82 10.36
CA ILE A 253 10.58 6.47 10.53
C ILE A 253 10.84 5.92 11.93
N ILE A 254 12.08 6.02 12.41
CA ILE A 254 12.45 5.58 13.76
C ILE A 254 11.62 6.35 14.79
N TRP A 255 11.55 7.67 14.66
CA TRP A 255 10.78 8.53 15.57
C TRP A 255 9.30 8.14 15.59
N ILE A 256 8.65 8.00 14.43
CA ILE A 256 7.24 7.59 14.34
C ILE A 256 7.04 6.23 14.99
N THR A 257 7.91 5.25 14.70
CA THR A 257 7.77 3.87 15.23
C THR A 257 7.89 3.80 16.76
N HIS A 258 8.71 4.68 17.36
CA HIS A 258 8.86 4.77 18.81
C HIS A 258 7.70 5.53 19.48
N ASN A 259 7.14 6.54 18.82
CA ASN A 259 6.07 7.38 19.36
C ASN A 259 4.66 6.91 18.97
N TRP A 260 4.54 5.86 18.16
CA TRP A 260 3.26 5.26 17.80
C TRP A 260 2.67 4.46 18.97
N ASP A 261 1.61 5.00 19.54
CA ASP A 261 0.92 4.50 20.73
C ASP A 261 0.05 3.25 20.48
N GLN A 262 -0.11 2.83 19.23
CA GLN A 262 -0.88 1.64 18.87
C GLN A 262 -0.04 0.33 18.93
N PRO A 263 -0.68 -0.81 19.24
CA PRO A 263 -0.02 -2.11 19.37
C PRO A 263 0.81 -2.50 18.15
N ALA A 264 1.92 -3.22 18.35
CA ALA A 264 2.79 -3.69 17.27
C ALA A 264 2.07 -4.53 16.19
N ALA A 265 1.00 -5.23 16.57
CA ALA A 265 0.17 -5.99 15.63
C ALA A 265 -0.55 -5.12 14.59
N MET A 266 -0.73 -3.82 14.86
CA MET A 266 -1.29 -2.85 13.91
C MET A 266 -0.21 -2.18 13.02
N ARG A 267 1.08 -2.55 13.18
CA ARG A 267 2.22 -1.93 12.49
C ARG A 267 2.67 -2.66 11.21
N ARG A 268 2.14 -3.86 10.92
CA ARG A 268 2.55 -4.69 9.79
C ARG A 268 1.33 -5.10 8.98
N GLN A 269 0.95 -4.29 7.99
CA GLN A 269 -0.12 -4.65 7.06
C GLN A 269 0.33 -4.73 5.60
N TRP A 270 1.59 -4.34 5.33
CA TRP A 270 2.22 -4.36 4.00
C TRP A 270 3.71 -4.63 4.15
#